data_AF-A0A089NNE7-F1
#
_entry.id   AF-A0A089NNE7-F1
#
_cell.length_a   1.000
_cell.length_b   1.000
_cell.length_c   1.000
_cell.angle_alpha   90.00
_cell.angle_beta   90.00
_cell.angle_gamma   90.00
#
_symmetry.space_group_name_H-M   'P 1'
#
loop_
_entity.id
_entity.type
_entity.pdbx_description
1 polymer ?
#
loop_
_entity_poly.entity_id
_entity_poly.type
_entity_poly.pdbx_seq_one_letter_code
_entity_poly.pdbx_strand_id
1 'polypeptide(L)' 'MGVDTVAVMAMAYSYIRFLRPEQMRGDSLRRQREAAGKWAAEKGLVIDQSLTNLGLSA' A
#
# COMPACT_ATOMS: atom_id res chain seq x y z
N MET A 1 -13.99 35.39 -0.25
CA MET A 1 -13.40 34.32 -1.10
C MET A 1 -12.57 33.44 -0.19
N GLY A 2 -13.13 32.32 0.29
CA GLY A 2 -12.33 31.30 0.97
C GLY A 2 -11.78 30.38 -0.11
N VAL A 3 -10.47 30.19 -0.16
CA VAL A 3 -9.89 29.12 -0.96
C VAL A 3 -10.14 27.83 -0.18
N ASP A 4 -11.04 27.00 -0.68
CA ASP A 4 -11.20 25.65 -0.16
C ASP A 4 -9.92 24.90 -0.50
N THR A 5 -8.97 24.89 0.43
CA THR A 5 -7.77 24.06 0.34
C THR A 5 -8.25 22.62 0.30
N VAL A 6 -8.34 22.05 -0.91
CA VAL A 6 -8.47 20.61 -1.07
C VAL A 6 -7.24 20.01 -0.39
N ALA A 7 -7.45 19.33 0.74
CA ALA A 7 -6.37 18.66 1.44
C ALA A 7 -5.70 17.70 0.46
N VAL A 8 -4.49 18.05 0.01
CA VAL A 8 -3.70 17.17 -0.84
C VAL A 8 -3.16 16.08 0.06
N MET A 9 -3.87 14.95 0.15
CA MET A 9 -3.37 13.78 0.86
C MET A 9 -2.13 13.28 0.13
N ALA A 10 -1.01 13.20 0.84
CA ALA A 10 0.23 12.74 0.25
C ALA A 10 0.11 11.25 -0.13
N MET A 11 0.59 10.92 -1.32
CA MET A 11 0.54 9.55 -1.84
C MET A 11 1.72 8.74 -1.33
N ALA A 12 1.47 7.48 -0.98
CA ALA A 12 2.46 6.51 -0.55
C ALA A 12 2.43 5.27 -1.45
N TYR A 13 3.60 4.67 -1.67
CA TYR A 13 3.73 3.40 -2.39
C TYR A 13 4.03 2.26 -1.42
N SER A 14 3.43 1.10 -1.64
CA SER A 14 3.67 -0.11 -0.85
C SER A 14 4.34 -1.18 -1.70
N TYR A 15 5.41 -1.80 -1.17
CA TYR A 15 6.15 -2.87 -1.82
C TYR A 15 6.13 -4.13 -0.96
N ILE A 16 5.72 -5.26 -1.56
CA ILE A 16 5.60 -6.55 -0.87
C ILE A 16 6.46 -7.57 -1.63
N ARG A 17 7.25 -8.36 -0.89
CA ARG A 17 8.05 -9.45 -1.45
C ARG A 17 7.72 -10.79 -0.82
N PHE A 18 7.78 -11.83 -1.62
CA PHE A 18 7.80 -13.22 -1.18
C PHE A 18 9.19 -13.81 -1.41
N LEU A 19 9.68 -14.61 -0.47
CA LEU A 19 10.95 -15.33 -0.62
C LEU A 19 10.79 -16.55 -1.53
N ARG A 20 9.63 -17.20 -1.50
CA ARG A 20 9.27 -18.32 -2.36
C ARG A 20 7.86 -18.17 -2.94
N PRO A 21 7.60 -18.62 -4.17
CA PRO A 21 6.30 -18.48 -4.81
C PRO A 21 5.13 -19.06 -4.00
N GLU A 22 5.37 -20.14 -3.25
CA GLU A 22 4.31 -20.81 -2.48
C GLU A 22 3.76 -19.93 -1.35
N GLN A 23 4.53 -18.94 -0.87
CA GLN A 23 4.10 -18.02 0.18
C GLN A 23 2.95 -17.11 -0.25
N MET A 24 2.76 -16.92 -1.57
CA MET A 24 1.63 -16.20 -2.13
C MET A 24 0.29 -16.92 -1.92
N ARG A 25 0.32 -18.24 -1.66
CA ARG A 25 -0.90 -19.04 -1.45
C ARG A 25 -1.51 -18.83 -0.06
N GLY A 26 -0.76 -18.24 0.86
CA GLY A 26 -1.23 -17.95 2.21
C GLY A 26 -1.89 -16.58 2.35
N ASP A 27 -2.45 -16.33 3.52
CA ASP A 27 -3.14 -15.08 3.88
C ASP A 27 -2.18 -13.90 4.18
N SER A 28 -0.89 -14.05 3.88
CA SER A 28 0.12 -13.04 4.19
C SER A 28 -0.02 -11.78 3.33
N LEU A 29 -0.46 -11.90 2.07
CA LEU A 29 -0.67 -10.75 1.19
C LEU A 29 -1.78 -9.82 1.70
N ARG A 30 -2.93 -10.40 2.08
CA ARG A 30 -4.06 -9.65 2.63
C ARG A 30 -3.65 -8.91 3.90
N ARG A 31 -3.02 -9.61 4.85
CA ARG A 31 -2.57 -9.01 6.11
C ARG A 31 -1.54 -7.89 5.91
N GLN A 32 -0.61 -8.05 4.98
CA GLN A 32 0.36 -7.00 4.66
C GLN A 32 -0.31 -5.76 4.05
N ARG A 33 -1.29 -5.94 3.15
CA ARG A 33 -2.06 -4.83 2.57
C ARG A 33 -2.88 -4.09 3.63
N GLU A 34 -3.54 -4.83 4.52
CA GLU A 34 -4.31 -4.23 5.62
C GLU A 34 -3.42 -3.45 6.59
N ALA A 35 -2.24 -3.99 6.93
CA ALA A 35 -1.28 -3.29 7.76
C ALA A 35 -0.77 -1.99 7.11
N ALA A 36 -0.45 -2.03 5.81
CA ALA A 36 -0.03 -0.84 5.06
C ALA A 36 -1.16 0.21 4.99
N GLY A 37 -2.40 -0.21 4.77
CA GLY A 37 -3.56 0.68 4.75
C GLY A 37 -3.79 1.37 6.10
N LYS A 38 -3.71 0.62 7.21
CA LYS A 38 -3.82 1.18 8.57
C LYS A 38 -2.72 2.20 8.84
N TRP A 39 -1.47 1.86 8.54
CA TRP A 39 -0.32 2.76 8.72
C TRP A 39 -0.47 4.05 7.91
N ALA A 40 -0.93 3.96 6.65
CA ALA A 40 -1.14 5.13 5.82
C ALA A 40 -2.25 6.03 6.37
N ALA A 41 -3.38 5.44 6.78
CA ALA A 41 -4.48 6.17 7.38
C ALA A 41 -4.06 6.91 8.67
N GLU A 42 -3.29 6.26 9.54
CA GLU A 42 -2.71 6.87 10.76
C GLU A 42 -1.78 8.07 10.46
N LYS A 43 -1.25 8.16 9.24
CA LYS A 43 -0.34 9.21 8.80
C LYS A 43 -0.99 10.26 7.88
N GLY A 44 -2.29 10.14 7.59
CA GLY A 44 -2.98 11.01 6.62
C GLY A 44 -2.47 10.80 5.19
N LEU A 45 -2.01 9.60 4.87
CA LEU A 45 -1.51 9.20 3.55
C LEU A 45 -2.55 8.33 2.83
N VAL A 46 -2.44 8.31 1.50
CA VAL A 46 -3.17 7.36 0.64
C VAL A 46 -2.19 6.39 0.01
N ILE A 47 -2.48 5.09 0.07
CA ILE A 47 -1.72 4.10 -0.68
C ILE A 47 -2.16 4.13 -2.13
N ASP A 48 -1.22 4.37 -3.05
CA ASP A 48 -1.44 4.17 -4.47
C ASP A 48 -1.55 2.67 -4.75
N GLN A 49 -2.73 2.23 -5.19
CA GLN A 49 -2.98 0.83 -5.52
C GLN A 49 -2.66 0.47 -6.98
N SER A 50 -2.40 1.47 -7.83
CA SER A 50 -2.08 1.27 -9.25
C SER A 50 -0.72 0.61 -9.46
N LEU A 51 0.22 0.82 -8.53
CA LEU A 51 1.55 0.23 -8.55
C LEU A 51 1.65 -0.89 -7.51
N THR A 52 1.36 -2.12 -7.93
CA THR A 52 1.59 -3.32 -7.11
C THR A 52 2.76 -4.12 -7.69
N ASN A 53 3.88 -4.19 -6.97
CA ASN A 53 4.97 -5.11 -7.26
C ASN A 53 5.04 -6.17 -6.15
N LEU A 54 4.84 -7.44 -6.50
CA LEU A 54 4.84 -8.59 -5.57
C LEU A 54 6.21 -9.29 -5.49
N GLY A 55 7.27 -8.69 -6.04
CA GLY A 55 8.60 -9.30 -6.06
C GLY A 55 8.70 -10.55 -6.92
N LEU A 56 7.77 -10.72 -7.88
CA LEU A 56 7.80 -11.76 -8.89
C LEU A 56 8.73 -11.31 -10.02
N SER A 57 10.04 -11.41 -9.82
CA SER A 57 10.99 -11.15 -10.91
C SER A 57 12.20 -12.06 -10.80
N ALA A 58 12.35 -12.86 -11.87
CA ALA A 58 13.42 -13.75 -12.34
C ALA A 58 13.93 -14.86 -11.40
#